data_AF-A0A9X7NKU2-F1
#
_entry.id   AF-A0A9X7NKU2-F1
#
_cell.length_a   1.000
_cell.length_b   1.000
_cell.length_c   1.000
_cell.angle_alpha   90.00
_cell.angle_beta   90.00
_cell.angle_gamma   90.00
#
_symmetry.space_group_name_H-M   'P 1'
#
loop_
_entity.id
_entity.type
_entity.pdbx_description
1 polymer ?
#
loop_
_entity_poly.entity_id
_entity_poly.type
_entity_poly.pdbx_seq_one_letter_code
_entity_poly.pdbx_strand_id
1 'polypeptide(L)'
;MTIEALCTAADRTRGSFYHHFQDHGAFVEALMLAWKQRHTLDIAEQALAEKGDLRARKLSDLANRLDHRLEQAVRQFAQSDLRAQEIVRDVDDLRTGFVARLYEAGGMEPALAADVAKIEYAAFVGSQIVWPDMRADERVALDRRFAQLVAMATETGSRK
;
A
#
# COMPACT_ATOMS: atom_id res chain seq x y z
N MET A 1 -16.35 -15.10 4.41
CA MET A 1 -17.30 -14.17 5.09
C MET A 1 -18.67 -14.36 4.45
N THR A 2 -19.75 -14.48 5.22
CA THR A 2 -21.12 -14.60 4.67
C THR A 2 -21.84 -13.26 4.71
N ILE A 3 -22.86 -13.08 3.86
CA ILE A 3 -23.70 -11.86 3.87
C ILE A 3 -24.39 -11.70 5.22
N GLU A 4 -24.85 -12.78 5.85
CA GLU A 4 -25.46 -12.76 7.18
C GLU A 4 -24.49 -12.25 8.26
N ALA A 5 -23.25 -12.75 8.25
CA ALA A 5 -22.22 -12.32 9.20
C ALA A 5 -21.85 -10.85 8.99
N LEU A 6 -21.71 -10.42 7.72
CA LEU A 6 -21.47 -9.02 7.36
C LEU A 6 -22.59 -8.10 7.84
N CYS A 7 -23.84 -8.46 7.54
CA CYS A 7 -25.02 -7.68 7.93
C CYS A 7 -25.09 -7.54 9.46
N THR A 8 -24.83 -8.63 10.19
CA THR A 8 -24.81 -8.62 11.66
C THR A 8 -23.70 -7.72 12.19
N ALA A 9 -22.48 -7.82 11.66
CA ALA A 9 -21.35 -6.98 12.07
C ALA A 9 -21.58 -5.49 11.77
N ALA A 10 -22.32 -5.18 10.70
CA ALA A 10 -22.66 -3.81 10.30
C ALA A 10 -23.94 -3.27 10.92
N ASP A 11 -24.65 -4.05 11.75
CA ASP A 11 -26.00 -3.74 12.26
C ASP A 11 -26.99 -3.36 11.14
N ARG A 12 -26.99 -4.16 10.06
CA ARG A 12 -27.84 -4.02 8.88
C ARG A 12 -28.60 -5.31 8.57
N THR A 13 -29.59 -5.22 7.69
CA THR A 13 -30.37 -6.36 7.21
C THR A 13 -29.92 -6.80 5.82
N ARG A 14 -30.21 -8.06 5.45
CA ARG A 14 -30.01 -8.54 4.07
C ARG A 14 -30.78 -7.71 3.05
N GLY A 15 -31.98 -7.26 3.39
CA GLY A 15 -32.77 -6.38 2.52
C GLY A 15 -32.05 -5.05 2.24
N SER A 16 -31.45 -4.44 3.27
CA SER A 16 -30.63 -3.24 3.10
C SER A 16 -29.36 -3.51 2.29
N PHE A 17 -28.72 -4.68 2.47
CA PHE A 17 -27.56 -5.07 1.66
C PHE A 17 -27.91 -5.13 0.17
N TYR A 18 -28.98 -5.85 -0.19
CA TYR A 18 -29.36 -6.02 -1.60
C TYR A 18 -29.92 -4.74 -2.25
N HIS A 19 -30.31 -3.75 -1.45
CA HIS A 19 -30.62 -2.41 -1.96
C HIS A 19 -29.36 -1.66 -2.44
N HIS A 20 -28.19 -1.94 -1.85
CA HIS A 20 -26.92 -1.30 -2.19
C HIS A 20 -26.06 -2.12 -3.16
N PHE A 21 -26.11 -3.45 -3.05
CA PHE A 21 -25.27 -4.35 -3.83
C PHE A 21 -26.11 -5.45 -4.46
N GLN A 22 -26.00 -5.59 -5.78
CA GLN A 22 -26.75 -6.60 -6.53
C GLN A 22 -26.47 -8.02 -6.03
N ASP A 23 -25.21 -8.32 -5.70
CA ASP A 23 -24.78 -9.60 -5.17
C ASP A 23 -23.50 -9.45 -4.30
N HIS A 24 -23.01 -10.58 -3.80
CA HIS A 24 -21.78 -10.63 -3.00
C HIS A 24 -20.54 -10.17 -3.80
N GLY A 25 -20.47 -10.48 -5.10
CA GLY A 25 -19.36 -10.10 -5.95
C GLY A 25 -19.26 -8.59 -6.13
N ALA A 26 -20.40 -7.93 -6.40
CA ALA A 26 -20.50 -6.48 -6.50
C ALA A 26 -20.09 -5.79 -5.19
N PHE A 27 -20.45 -6.37 -4.05
CA PHE A 27 -19.99 -5.88 -2.75
C PHE A 27 -18.47 -6.01 -2.58
N VAL A 28 -17.90 -7.19 -2.88
CA VAL A 28 -16.45 -7.43 -2.76
C VAL A 28 -15.68 -6.44 -3.63
N GLU A 29 -16.10 -6.25 -4.88
CA GLU A 29 -15.49 -5.29 -5.78
C GLU A 29 -15.54 -3.88 -5.21
N ALA A 30 -16.71 -3.41 -4.77
CA ALA A 30 -16.87 -2.09 -4.17
C ALA A 30 -16.00 -1.91 -2.90
N LEU A 31 -15.94 -2.93 -2.04
CA LEU A 31 -15.10 -2.93 -0.84
C LEU A 31 -13.62 -2.79 -1.18
N MET A 32 -13.14 -3.57 -2.15
CA MET A 32 -11.75 -3.58 -2.56
C MET A 32 -11.35 -2.29 -3.29
N LEU A 33 -12.25 -1.72 -4.10
CA LEU A 33 -12.06 -0.41 -4.72
C LEU A 33 -12.01 0.71 -3.68
N ALA A 34 -12.86 0.65 -2.65
CA ALA A 34 -12.81 1.61 -1.55
C ALA A 34 -11.50 1.51 -0.75
N TRP A 35 -11.00 0.29 -0.52
CA TRP A 35 -9.68 0.07 0.08
C TRP A 35 -8.55 0.64 -0.79
N LYS A 36 -8.54 0.34 -2.10
CA LYS A 36 -7.58 0.89 -3.06
C LYS A 36 -7.58 2.42 -3.04
N GLN A 37 -8.76 3.05 -3.07
CA GLN A 37 -8.87 4.51 -3.03
C GLN A 37 -8.21 5.07 -1.77
N ARG A 38 -8.65 4.61 -0.59
CA ARG A 38 -8.24 5.18 0.70
C ARG A 38 -6.79 4.87 1.08
N HIS A 39 -6.30 3.68 0.73
CA HIS A 39 -5.00 3.19 1.19
C HIS A 39 -3.89 3.33 0.14
N THR A 40 -4.20 3.82 -1.05
CA THR A 40 -3.22 4.01 -2.12
C THR A 40 -3.40 5.35 -2.81
N LEU A 41 -4.56 5.62 -3.38
CA LEU A 41 -4.76 6.83 -4.20
C LEU A 41 -4.79 8.10 -3.36
N ASP A 42 -5.58 8.13 -2.27
CA ASP A 42 -5.66 9.29 -1.37
C ASP A 42 -4.31 9.57 -0.66
N ILE A 43 -3.53 8.51 -0.42
CA ILE A 43 -2.19 8.61 0.19
C ILE A 43 -1.20 9.19 -0.81
N ALA A 44 -1.22 8.72 -2.06
CA ALA A 44 -0.41 9.26 -3.14
C ALA A 44 -0.76 10.73 -3.42
N GLU A 45 -2.04 11.09 -3.45
CA GLU A 45 -2.50 12.47 -3.65
C GLU A 45 -1.97 13.40 -2.55
N GLN A 46 -2.10 13.01 -1.28
CA GLN A 46 -1.55 13.79 -0.16
C GLN A 46 -0.03 13.93 -0.23
N ALA A 47 0.69 12.89 -0.65
CA ALA A 47 2.12 12.99 -0.85
C ALA A 47 2.47 13.93 -2.02
N LEU A 48 1.72 13.87 -3.13
CA LEU A 48 1.95 14.70 -4.33
C LEU A 48 1.77 16.20 -4.06
N ALA A 49 1.00 16.58 -3.05
CA ALA A 49 0.88 17.97 -2.58
C ALA A 49 2.21 18.56 -2.08
N GLU A 50 3.14 17.71 -1.64
CA GLU A 50 4.49 18.10 -1.22
C GLU A 50 5.47 18.13 -2.42
N LYS A 51 6.64 18.75 -2.23
CA LYS A 51 7.68 18.91 -3.27
C LYS A 51 9.05 18.37 -2.82
N GLY A 52 9.85 17.94 -3.78
CA GLY A 52 11.20 17.40 -3.54
C GLY A 52 11.19 16.29 -2.48
N ASP A 53 12.18 16.28 -1.60
CA ASP A 53 12.34 15.27 -0.56
C ASP A 53 11.17 15.18 0.43
N LEU A 54 10.39 16.26 0.60
CA LEU A 54 9.22 16.26 1.48
C LEU A 54 8.14 15.30 0.99
N ARG A 55 8.03 15.10 -0.32
CA ARG A 55 7.07 14.16 -0.92
C ARG A 55 7.34 12.72 -0.50
N ALA A 56 8.59 12.26 -0.62
CA ALA A 56 8.96 10.91 -0.22
C ALA A 56 8.78 10.71 1.30
N ARG A 57 9.17 11.69 2.11
CA ARG A 57 8.99 11.65 3.56
C ARG A 57 7.51 11.61 3.96
N LYS A 58 6.66 12.39 3.30
CA LYS A 58 5.21 12.41 3.53
C LYS A 58 4.57 11.08 3.16
N LEU A 59 4.93 10.51 2.00
CA LEU A 59 4.46 9.18 1.59
C LEU A 59 4.81 8.13 2.65
N SER A 60 6.08 8.07 3.05
CA SER A 60 6.59 7.14 4.05
C SER A 60 5.82 7.24 5.38
N ASP A 61 5.64 8.45 5.91
CA ASP A 61 4.93 8.65 7.19
C ASP A 61 3.46 8.22 7.09
N LEU A 62 2.77 8.61 6.03
CA LEU A 62 1.37 8.22 5.80
C LEU A 62 1.23 6.70 5.68
N ALA A 63 2.02 6.07 4.81
CA ALA A 63 1.93 4.63 4.52
C ALA A 63 2.26 3.76 5.74
N ASN A 64 3.27 4.14 6.53
CA ASN A 64 3.69 3.38 7.71
C ASN A 64 2.74 3.55 8.92
N ARG A 65 1.91 4.60 8.91
CA ARG A 65 0.89 4.88 9.93
C ARG A 65 -0.49 4.32 9.61
N LEU A 66 -0.70 3.76 8.42
CA LEU A 66 -1.93 3.03 8.10
C LEU A 66 -2.12 1.82 9.03
N ASP A 67 -3.36 1.35 9.12
CA ASP A 67 -3.67 0.08 9.77
C ASP A 67 -3.18 -1.09 8.89
N HIS A 68 -2.00 -1.59 9.22
CA HIS A 68 -1.37 -2.73 8.52
C HIS A 68 -2.09 -4.06 8.81
N ARG A 69 -2.94 -4.15 9.84
CA ARG A 69 -3.78 -5.34 10.06
C ARG A 69 -4.85 -5.45 8.97
N LEU A 70 -5.37 -4.31 8.49
CA LEU A 70 -6.28 -4.29 7.36
C LEU A 70 -5.58 -4.73 6.06
N GLU A 71 -4.34 -4.29 5.80
CA GLU A 71 -3.55 -4.76 4.66
C GLU A 71 -3.36 -6.29 4.71
N GLN A 72 -2.98 -6.84 5.87
CA GLN A 72 -2.85 -8.29 6.07
C GLN A 72 -4.16 -9.04 5.76
N ALA A 73 -5.28 -8.57 6.32
CA ALA A 73 -6.58 -9.18 6.13
C ALA A 73 -7.02 -9.14 4.65
N VAL A 74 -6.78 -8.03 3.95
CA VAL A 74 -7.06 -7.88 2.52
C VAL A 74 -6.22 -8.86 1.69
N ARG A 75 -4.92 -8.96 1.96
CA ARG A 75 -4.03 -9.89 1.24
C ARG A 75 -4.38 -11.34 1.52
N GLN A 76 -4.78 -11.68 2.74
CA GLN A 76 -5.29 -13.01 3.08
C GLN A 76 -6.58 -13.32 2.32
N PHE A 77 -7.54 -12.37 2.32
CA PHE A 77 -8.80 -12.53 1.61
C PHE A 77 -8.59 -12.73 0.10
N ALA A 78 -7.68 -11.97 -0.50
CA ALA A 78 -7.30 -12.07 -1.92
C ALA A 78 -6.72 -13.43 -2.33
N GLN A 79 -6.30 -14.30 -1.39
CA GLN A 79 -5.91 -15.67 -1.71
C GLN A 79 -7.10 -16.57 -2.12
N SER A 80 -8.32 -16.15 -1.79
CA SER A 80 -9.54 -16.94 -2.00
C SER A 80 -10.56 -16.27 -2.93
N ASP A 81 -10.33 -15.03 -3.36
CA ASP A 81 -11.24 -14.27 -4.20
C ASP A 81 -10.49 -13.60 -5.37
N LEU A 82 -10.85 -13.97 -6.60
CA LEU A 82 -10.17 -13.51 -7.82
C LEU A 82 -10.30 -11.99 -8.04
N ARG A 83 -11.43 -11.38 -7.67
CA ARG A 83 -11.63 -9.92 -7.83
C ARG A 83 -10.73 -9.16 -6.87
N ALA A 84 -10.66 -9.64 -5.63
CA ALA A 84 -9.75 -9.07 -4.64
C ALA A 84 -8.29 -9.25 -5.07
N GLN A 85 -7.93 -10.40 -5.64
CA GLN A 85 -6.58 -10.66 -6.17
C GLN A 85 -6.19 -9.67 -7.26
N GLU A 86 -7.08 -9.42 -8.24
CA GLU A 86 -6.83 -8.46 -9.32
C GLU A 86 -6.61 -7.04 -8.79
N ILE A 87 -7.43 -6.59 -7.84
CA ILE A 87 -7.31 -5.26 -7.25
C ILE A 87 -6.04 -5.13 -6.40
N VAL A 88 -5.65 -6.17 -5.66
CA VAL A 88 -4.37 -6.18 -4.91
C VAL A 88 -3.18 -6.08 -5.86
N ARG A 89 -3.20 -6.78 -7.00
CA ARG A 89 -2.13 -6.70 -8.00
C ARG A 89 -2.01 -5.28 -8.56
N ASP A 90 -3.13 -4.67 -8.92
CA ASP A 90 -3.16 -3.28 -9.40
C ASP A 90 -2.66 -2.29 -8.34
N VAL A 91 -3.02 -2.48 -7.07
CA VAL A 91 -2.45 -1.70 -5.95
C VAL A 91 -0.94 -1.88 -5.83
N ASP A 92 -0.44 -3.11 -5.96
CA ASP A 92 1.00 -3.42 -5.89
C ASP A 92 1.77 -2.72 -7.01
N ASP A 93 1.23 -2.74 -8.24
CA ASP A 93 1.81 -2.07 -9.40
C ASP A 93 1.80 -0.54 -9.24
N LEU A 94 0.69 0.03 -8.77
CA LEU A 94 0.56 1.48 -8.53
C LEU A 94 1.54 1.97 -7.46
N ARG A 95 1.64 1.27 -6.34
CA ARG A 95 2.52 1.64 -5.22
C ARG A 95 3.98 1.53 -5.63
N THR A 96 4.37 0.42 -6.24
CA THR A 96 5.75 0.21 -6.72
C THR A 96 6.13 1.25 -7.77
N GLY A 97 5.25 1.50 -8.74
CA GLY A 97 5.48 2.51 -9.77
C GLY A 97 5.54 3.94 -9.23
N PHE A 98 4.79 4.24 -8.16
CA PHE A 98 4.89 5.53 -7.48
C PHE A 98 6.25 5.73 -6.81
N VAL A 99 6.75 4.72 -6.09
CA VAL A 99 8.07 4.75 -5.45
C VAL A 99 9.19 4.87 -6.49
N ALA A 100 9.12 4.13 -7.60
CA ALA A 100 10.10 4.24 -8.69
C ALA A 100 10.20 5.68 -9.23
N ARG A 101 9.06 6.33 -9.46
CA ARG A 101 9.03 7.74 -9.91
C ARG A 101 9.59 8.71 -8.87
N LEU A 102 9.52 8.40 -7.57
CA LEU A 102 10.18 9.22 -6.55
C LEU A 102 11.70 9.10 -6.63
N TYR A 103 12.22 7.90 -6.85
CA TYR A 103 13.66 7.69 -7.05
C TYR A 103 14.17 8.37 -8.33
N GLU A 104 13.44 8.24 -9.44
CA GLU A 104 13.77 8.94 -10.69
C GLU A 104 13.78 10.46 -10.50
N ALA A 105 12.77 11.01 -9.81
CA ALA A 105 12.73 12.45 -9.49
C ALA A 105 13.89 12.90 -8.59
N GLY A 106 14.47 11.99 -7.81
CA GLY A 106 15.70 12.19 -7.04
C GLY A 106 17.00 12.01 -7.84
N GLY A 107 16.91 11.75 -9.15
CA GLY A 107 18.06 11.61 -10.05
C GLY A 107 18.59 10.19 -10.23
N MET A 108 17.90 9.17 -9.71
CA MET A 108 18.26 7.77 -9.96
C MET A 108 17.93 7.38 -11.41
N GLU A 109 18.79 6.57 -12.04
CA GLU A 109 18.53 6.03 -13.38
C GLU A 109 17.29 5.12 -13.38
N PRO A 110 16.40 5.18 -14.41
CA PRO A 110 15.12 4.49 -14.41
C PRO A 110 15.15 2.97 -14.14
N ALA A 111 16.10 2.22 -14.73
CA ALA A 111 16.18 0.78 -14.48
C ALA A 111 16.56 0.48 -13.03
N LEU A 112 17.54 1.21 -12.48
CA LEU A 112 17.90 1.10 -11.07
C LEU A 112 16.75 1.53 -10.14
N ALA A 113 16.03 2.60 -10.48
CA ALA A 113 14.87 3.09 -9.73
C ALA A 113 13.75 2.06 -9.65
N ALA A 114 13.48 1.38 -10.77
CA ALA A 114 12.49 0.31 -10.81
C ALA A 114 12.88 -0.89 -9.93
N ASP A 115 14.15 -1.30 -9.93
CA ASP A 115 14.63 -2.42 -9.12
C ASP A 115 14.66 -2.08 -7.62
N VAL A 116 15.16 -0.90 -7.26
CA VAL A 116 15.18 -0.45 -5.86
C VAL A 116 13.76 -0.28 -5.32
N ALA A 117 12.84 0.30 -6.10
CA ALA A 117 11.45 0.44 -5.71
C ALA A 117 10.76 -0.92 -5.45
N LYS A 118 11.05 -1.95 -6.27
CA LYS A 118 10.55 -3.31 -6.03
C LYS A 118 11.09 -3.89 -4.73
N ILE A 119 12.37 -3.71 -4.45
CA ILE A 119 13.00 -4.18 -3.21
C ILE A 119 12.40 -3.48 -1.99
N GLU A 120 12.28 -2.15 -2.04
CA GLU A 120 11.66 -1.37 -0.97
C GLU A 120 10.21 -1.80 -0.75
N TYR A 121 9.43 -1.93 -1.82
CA TYR A 121 8.03 -2.32 -1.71
C TYR A 121 7.86 -3.72 -1.12
N ALA A 122 8.70 -4.68 -1.56
CA ALA A 122 8.71 -6.02 -1.00
C ALA A 122 9.10 -6.01 0.49
N ALA A 123 10.07 -5.18 0.89
CA ALA A 123 10.45 -5.03 2.28
C ALA A 123 9.34 -4.37 3.12
N PHE A 124 8.67 -3.35 2.57
CA PHE A 124 7.54 -2.66 3.20
C PHE A 124 6.39 -3.64 3.46
N VAL A 125 5.89 -4.33 2.43
CA VAL A 125 4.81 -5.32 2.59
C VAL A 125 5.28 -6.50 3.45
N GLY A 126 6.49 -7.00 3.24
CA GLY A 126 7.06 -8.11 4.00
C GLY A 126 7.15 -7.82 5.49
N SER A 127 7.54 -6.59 5.87
CA SER A 127 7.61 -6.18 7.27
C SER A 127 6.25 -6.27 7.97
N GLN A 128 5.17 -5.97 7.26
CA GLN A 128 3.81 -6.04 7.79
C GLN A 128 3.34 -7.47 8.04
N ILE A 129 3.85 -8.43 7.27
CA ILE A 129 3.53 -9.85 7.44
C ILE A 129 4.41 -10.49 8.51
N VAL A 130 5.72 -10.22 8.48
CA VAL A 130 6.69 -10.84 9.39
C VAL A 130 6.57 -10.28 10.81
N TRP A 131 6.28 -8.98 10.93
CA TRP A 131 6.16 -8.29 12.21
C TRP A 131 4.83 -7.53 12.33
N PRO A 132 3.70 -8.24 12.45
CA PRO A 132 2.37 -7.62 12.44
C PRO A 132 2.13 -6.66 13.62
N ASP A 133 2.86 -6.83 14.72
CA ASP A 133 2.76 -6.01 15.93
C ASP A 133 3.80 -4.87 15.98
N MET A 134 4.62 -4.70 14.93
CA MET A 134 5.60 -3.62 14.86
C MET A 134 4.90 -2.26 14.95
N ARG A 135 5.34 -1.40 15.88
CA ARG A 135 4.70 -0.11 16.11
C ARG A 135 4.92 0.85 14.92
N ALA A 136 3.97 1.74 14.68
CA ALA A 136 4.07 2.72 13.59
C ALA A 136 5.37 3.54 13.61
N ASP A 137 5.82 4.01 14.78
CA ASP A 137 7.07 4.78 14.88
C ASP A 137 8.31 3.93 14.56
N GLU A 138 8.27 2.64 14.86
CA GLU A 138 9.34 1.69 14.53
C GLU A 138 9.36 1.41 13.02
N ARG A 139 8.19 1.24 12.40
CA ARG A 139 8.05 1.10 10.94
C ARG A 139 8.61 2.31 10.20
N VAL A 140 8.25 3.53 10.64
CA VAL A 140 8.80 4.78 10.09
C VAL A 140 10.32 4.86 10.27
N ALA A 141 10.85 4.41 11.42
CA ALA A 141 12.29 4.41 11.66
C ALA A 141 13.03 3.41 10.76
N LEU A 142 12.45 2.23 10.52
CA LEU A 142 12.99 1.20 9.63
C LEU A 142 13.00 1.67 8.17
N ASP A 143 11.90 2.24 7.71
CA ASP A 143 11.77 2.81 6.37
C ASP A 143 12.78 3.94 6.13
N ARG A 144 12.93 4.86 7.10
CA ARG A 144 13.96 5.90 7.05
C ARG A 144 15.37 5.32 6.99
N ARG A 145 15.63 4.22 7.70
CA ARG A 145 16.93 3.53 7.65
C ARG A 145 17.19 2.95 6.27
N PHE A 146 16.18 2.35 5.64
CA PHE A 146 16.28 1.84 4.27
C PHE A 146 16.62 2.97 3.30
N ALA A 147 15.89 4.11 3.35
CA ALA A 147 16.17 5.26 2.50
C ALA A 147 17.61 5.80 2.66
N GLN A 148 18.15 5.80 3.89
CA GLN A 148 19.55 6.17 4.14
C GLN A 148 20.54 5.19 3.49
N LEU A 149 20.27 3.88 3.55
CA LEU A 149 21.11 2.86 2.92
C LEU A 149 21.11 3.01 1.40
N VAL A 150 19.95 3.29 0.80
CA VAL A 150 19.84 3.56 -0.64
C VAL A 150 20.65 4.80 -1.02
N ALA A 151 20.50 5.91 -0.29
CA ALA A 151 21.26 7.14 -0.57
C ALA A 151 22.79 6.91 -0.49
N MET A 152 23.26 6.18 0.53
CA MET A 152 24.69 5.85 0.65
C MET A 152 25.20 5.01 -0.53
N ALA A 153 24.40 4.03 -0.98
CA ALA A 153 24.75 3.16 -2.09
C ALA A 153 24.81 3.92 -3.43
N THR A 154 23.90 4.88 -3.64
CA THR A 154 23.86 5.67 -4.88
C THR A 154 24.93 6.75 -4.94
N GLU A 155 25.25 7.41 -3.81
CA GLU A 155 26.34 8.40 -3.73
C GLU A 155 27.73 7.79 -3.96
N THR A 156 27.93 6.55 -3.52
CA THR A 156 29.20 5.84 -3.68
C THR A 156 29.46 5.44 -5.15
N GLY A 157 28.40 5.27 -5.94
CA GLY A 157 28.47 4.96 -7.38
C GLY A 157 28.89 6.14 -8.26
N SER A 158 28.60 7.39 -7.87
CA SER A 158 28.98 8.59 -8.63
C SER A 158 30.43 9.04 -8.48
N ARG A 159 31.26 8.35 -7.68
CA ARG A 159 32.70 8.63 -7.50
C ARG A 159 33.62 7.76 -8.35
N LYS A 160 33.12 7.11 -9.41
CA LYS A 160 33.94 6.39 -10.38
C LYS A 160 33.84 6.99 -11.78
#